data_AF-A0AA38F4U2-F1
#
_entry.id   AF-A0AA38F4U2-F1
#
_cell.length_a   1.000
_cell.length_b   1.000
_cell.length_c   1.000
_cell.angle_alpha   90.00
_cell.angle_beta   90.00
_cell.angle_gamma   90.00
#
_symmetry.space_group_name_H-M   'P 1'
#
loop_
_entity.id
_entity.type
_entity.pdbx_description
1 polymer ?
#
loop_
_entity_poly.entity_id
_entity_poly.type
_entity_poly.pdbx_seq_one_letter_code
_entity_poly.pdbx_strand_id
1 'polypeptide(L)'
;TMTTPVKFIKCIQSIKDHAFTASEYPVIITLEDHLNTELQAKVAKMITETFGEMLFYQDSEDCKNFPSPDFLKRRIIISTKPPKEYLERKDSAQLDSEHKVETKPPEEEPWGDEIPDFDDVENDEKIAHGAESIEEDLNDNNGVQQEETEAPEYKRLIAIRAGKPKGVSLKDILRVDSEHVKRVSLSEPKFKKLAKLHPDLIVRFTEKDLLRIYPKGTRLDSSNYNPFRAWTHGAQMVAINMQGYGRHLWLAHGFFRANGGCGYVKKPTFFLSSANDNGGGDQNIFNPKKSWPVKRTLK
;
A
#
# COMPACT_ATOMS: atom_id res chain seq x y z
N THR A 1 1.21 15.66 -15.48
CA THR A 1 -0.13 15.39 -16.03
C THR A 1 -0.83 16.73 -16.29
N MET A 2 -1.96 16.75 -17.03
CA MET A 2 -2.80 17.95 -17.24
C MET A 2 -3.89 18.13 -16.17
N THR A 3 -3.78 17.41 -15.06
CA THR A 3 -4.73 17.51 -13.94
C THR A 3 -4.58 18.85 -13.24
N THR A 4 -5.69 19.57 -13.02
CA THR A 4 -5.69 20.86 -12.36
C THR A 4 -5.17 20.74 -10.91
N PRO A 5 -4.22 21.58 -10.49
CA PRO A 5 -3.71 21.53 -9.12
C PRO A 5 -4.75 22.01 -8.11
N VAL A 6 -4.76 21.41 -6.93
CA VAL A 6 -5.57 21.83 -5.79
C VAL A 6 -4.65 22.20 -4.64
N LYS A 7 -4.97 23.28 -3.92
CA LYS A 7 -4.18 23.72 -2.76
C LYS A 7 -4.22 22.64 -1.67
N PHE A 8 -3.05 22.22 -1.19
CA PHE A 8 -2.93 21.21 -0.14
C PHE A 8 -3.77 21.52 1.10
N ILE A 9 -3.74 22.78 1.58
CA ILE A 9 -4.53 23.23 2.73
C ILE A 9 -6.04 23.00 2.55
N LYS A 10 -6.56 23.15 1.32
CA LYS A 10 -7.98 22.90 1.01
C LYS A 10 -8.31 21.42 1.16
N CYS A 11 -7.40 20.53 0.74
CA CYS A 11 -7.57 19.09 0.87
C CYS A 11 -7.60 18.67 2.34
N ILE A 12 -6.63 19.09 3.15
CA ILE A 12 -6.58 18.68 4.57
C ILE A 12 -7.71 19.30 5.40
N GLN A 13 -8.17 20.52 5.08
CA GLN A 13 -9.35 21.11 5.72
C GLN A 13 -10.61 20.30 5.38
N SER A 14 -10.79 19.93 4.11
CA SER A 14 -11.90 19.06 3.71
C SER A 14 -11.85 17.69 4.40
N ILE A 15 -10.65 17.13 4.62
CA ILE A 15 -10.50 15.89 5.39
C ILE A 15 -10.92 16.12 6.84
N LYS A 16 -10.47 17.20 7.49
CA LYS A 16 -10.85 17.53 8.87
C LYS A 16 -12.37 17.57 9.06
N ASP A 17 -13.06 18.21 8.11
CA ASP A 17 -14.51 18.45 8.19
C ASP A 17 -15.33 17.16 7.97
N HIS A 18 -14.77 16.16 7.29
CA HIS A 18 -15.51 14.96 6.86
C HIS A 18 -14.94 13.61 7.32
N ALA A 19 -13.74 13.57 7.92
CA ALA A 19 -13.02 12.34 8.27
C ALA A 19 -13.86 11.36 9.08
N PHE A 20 -14.73 11.89 9.95
CA PHE A 20 -15.51 11.09 10.90
C PHE A 20 -17.02 11.22 10.73
N THR A 21 -17.51 11.71 9.59
CA THR A 21 -18.96 11.85 9.33
C THR A 21 -19.66 10.50 9.20
N ALA A 22 -19.02 9.54 8.51
CA ALA A 22 -19.60 8.23 8.24
C ALA A 22 -19.16 7.14 9.25
N SER A 23 -18.05 7.35 9.95
CA SER A 23 -17.45 6.37 10.86
C SER A 23 -16.53 7.07 11.85
N GLU A 24 -16.49 6.62 13.11
CA GLU A 24 -15.54 7.15 14.09
C GLU A 24 -14.15 6.51 14.01
N TYR A 25 -13.97 5.46 13.20
CA TYR A 25 -12.69 4.77 13.09
C TYR A 25 -11.61 5.65 12.41
N PRO A 26 -10.31 5.39 12.66
CA PRO A 26 -9.22 6.24 12.19
C PRO A 26 -9.18 6.41 10.67
N VAL A 27 -8.64 7.56 10.23
CA VAL A 27 -8.36 7.83 8.82
C VAL A 27 -6.85 7.85 8.60
N ILE A 28 -6.36 7.02 7.68
CA ILE A 28 -4.95 6.99 7.27
C ILE A 28 -4.77 7.84 6.01
N ILE A 29 -3.96 8.89 6.11
CA ILE A 29 -3.58 9.73 4.97
C ILE A 29 -2.23 9.24 4.44
N THR A 30 -2.22 8.75 3.20
CA THR A 30 -0.98 8.38 2.52
C THR A 30 -0.46 9.57 1.73
N LEU A 31 0.64 10.17 2.15
CA LEU A 31 1.30 11.22 1.36
C LEU A 31 2.26 10.58 0.37
N GLU A 32 2.16 11.01 -0.88
CA GLU A 32 3.13 10.70 -1.93
C GLU A 32 3.74 12.03 -2.35
N ASP A 33 4.94 12.27 -1.84
CA ASP A 33 5.53 13.59 -1.83
C ASP A 33 6.99 13.56 -2.27
N HIS A 34 7.42 14.67 -2.86
CA HIS A 34 8.79 14.94 -3.30
C HIS A 34 9.22 16.29 -2.75
N LEU A 35 9.00 16.50 -1.44
CA LEU A 35 9.20 17.78 -0.78
C LEU A 35 10.65 17.92 -0.33
N ASN A 36 11.22 19.11 -0.57
CA ASN A 36 12.45 19.53 0.12
C ASN A 36 12.15 19.87 1.58
N THR A 37 13.19 20.11 2.37
CA THR A 37 13.07 20.34 3.83
C THR A 37 12.17 21.54 4.15
N GLU A 38 12.30 22.65 3.41
CA GLU A 38 11.47 23.85 3.64
C GLU A 38 9.97 23.54 3.45
N LEU A 39 9.62 22.80 2.39
CA LEU A 39 8.25 22.40 2.12
C LEU A 39 7.76 21.34 3.12
N GLN A 40 8.63 20.44 3.57
CA GLN A 40 8.31 19.49 4.65
C GLN A 40 7.92 20.22 5.93
N ALA A 41 8.67 21.26 6.33
CA ALA A 41 8.34 22.09 7.48
C ALA A 41 6.98 22.80 7.32
N LYS A 42 6.70 23.37 6.12
CA LYS A 42 5.39 24.00 5.83
C LYS A 42 4.25 22.99 5.87
N VAL A 43 4.42 21.81 5.29
CA VAL A 43 3.43 20.73 5.34
C VAL A 43 3.23 20.26 6.77
N ALA A 44 4.30 20.11 7.54
CA ALA A 44 4.20 19.68 8.92
C ALA A 44 3.40 20.67 9.77
N LYS A 45 3.67 21.96 9.60
CA LYS A 45 2.90 23.04 10.23
C LYS A 45 1.43 23.00 9.82
N MET A 46 1.13 22.95 8.53
CA MET A 46 -0.25 22.91 8.02
C MET A 46 -1.04 21.71 8.56
N ILE A 47 -0.45 20.51 8.56
CA ILE A 47 -1.08 19.29 9.10
C ILE A 47 -1.35 19.44 10.61
N THR A 48 -0.35 19.90 11.36
CA THR A 48 -0.44 20.06 12.82
C THR A 48 -1.51 21.08 13.21
N GLU A 49 -1.53 22.25 12.57
CA GLU A 49 -2.53 23.29 12.83
C GLU A 49 -3.94 22.88 12.40
N THR A 50 -4.07 22.15 11.29
CA THR A 50 -5.37 21.73 10.77
C THR A 50 -5.99 20.65 11.64
N PHE A 51 -5.25 19.56 11.90
CA PHE A 51 -5.81 18.40 12.60
C PHE A 51 -5.74 18.50 14.13
N GLY A 52 -4.77 19.25 14.68
CA GLY A 52 -4.64 19.46 16.12
C GLY A 52 -4.69 18.14 16.89
N GLU A 53 -5.63 18.04 17.84
CA GLU A 53 -5.84 16.84 18.65
C GLU A 53 -6.29 15.60 17.85
N MET A 54 -6.83 15.74 16.64
CA MET A 54 -7.17 14.58 15.82
C MET A 54 -5.92 13.83 15.35
N LEU A 55 -4.77 14.49 15.30
CA LEU A 55 -3.55 13.88 14.78
C LEU A 55 -2.97 12.86 15.76
N PHE A 56 -2.65 11.67 15.25
CA PHE A 56 -1.96 10.63 16.00
C PHE A 56 -0.45 10.69 15.75
N TYR A 57 0.31 10.67 16.83
CA TYR A 57 1.76 10.53 16.84
C TYR A 57 2.12 9.17 17.40
N GLN A 58 3.11 8.51 16.80
CA GLN A 58 3.60 7.24 17.30
C GLN A 58 4.79 7.49 18.24
N ASP A 59 4.61 7.17 19.52
CA ASP A 59 5.67 7.29 20.52
C ASP A 59 6.78 6.27 20.25
N SER A 60 8.04 6.69 20.39
CA SER A 60 9.21 6.01 19.86
C SER A 60 9.62 4.72 20.57
N GLU A 61 9.02 4.39 21.72
CA GLU A 61 9.67 3.41 22.63
C GLU A 61 9.09 2.00 22.66
N ASP A 62 7.88 1.72 22.14
CA ASP A 62 7.41 0.32 22.07
C ASP A 62 6.27 0.13 21.08
N CYS A 63 6.61 -0.19 19.82
CA CYS A 63 5.64 -0.33 18.74
C CYS A 63 5.83 -1.61 17.93
N LYS A 64 6.03 -2.72 18.63
CA LYS A 64 6.01 -4.06 18.01
C LYS A 64 4.68 -4.34 17.31
N ASN A 65 3.58 -3.73 17.79
CA ASN A 65 2.25 -3.85 17.21
C ASN A 65 1.65 -2.46 16.97
N PHE A 66 0.91 -2.30 15.88
CA PHE A 66 0.15 -1.07 15.63
C PHE A 66 -1.10 -1.04 16.53
N PRO A 67 -1.50 0.12 17.10
CA PRO A 67 -2.67 0.19 17.96
C PRO A 67 -3.95 -0.25 17.24
N SER A 68 -4.94 -0.71 18.00
CA SER A 68 -6.20 -1.17 17.43
C SER A 68 -6.98 0.01 16.79
N PRO A 69 -7.80 -0.24 15.76
CA PRO A 69 -8.67 0.80 15.20
C PRO A 69 -9.61 1.43 16.25
N ASP A 70 -10.00 0.67 17.27
CA ASP A 70 -10.86 1.17 18.35
C ASP A 70 -10.14 2.18 19.25
N PHE A 71 -8.88 1.90 19.62
CA PHE A 71 -8.04 2.84 20.37
C PHE A 71 -7.77 4.14 19.59
N LEU A 72 -7.72 4.04 18.26
CA LEU A 72 -7.43 5.15 17.36
C LEU A 72 -8.69 5.84 16.83
N LYS A 73 -9.86 5.62 17.45
CA LYS A 73 -11.09 6.34 17.05
C LYS A 73 -10.88 7.85 17.05
N ARG A 74 -11.42 8.47 16.01
CA ARG A 74 -11.34 9.91 15.72
C ARG A 74 -9.92 10.43 15.57
N ARG A 75 -8.97 9.56 15.22
CA ARG A 75 -7.59 9.93 14.91
C ARG A 75 -7.29 9.94 13.41
N ILE A 76 -6.41 10.84 13.01
CA ILE A 76 -5.83 10.97 11.68
C ILE A 76 -4.37 10.53 11.77
N ILE A 77 -3.98 9.63 10.88
CA ILE A 77 -2.68 8.96 10.90
C ILE A 77 -1.96 9.29 9.60
N ILE A 78 -0.77 9.86 9.68
CA ILE A 78 0.04 10.16 8.49
C ILE A 78 0.95 8.97 8.15
N SER A 79 0.95 8.60 6.88
CA SER A 79 1.77 7.52 6.36
C SER A 79 2.53 7.95 5.10
N THR A 80 3.83 8.18 5.23
CA THR A 80 4.72 8.58 4.14
C THR A 80 6.11 7.97 4.31
N LYS A 81 6.98 8.15 3.31
CA LYS A 81 8.38 7.79 3.40
C LYS A 81 9.07 8.75 4.37
N PRO A 82 9.86 8.26 5.33
CA PRO A 82 10.73 9.14 6.10
C PRO A 82 11.64 9.97 5.17
N PRO A 83 12.00 11.20 5.55
CA PRO A 83 13.06 11.94 4.87
C PRO A 83 14.29 11.04 4.71
N LYS A 84 14.93 11.05 3.52
CA LYS A 84 16.12 10.23 3.28
C LYS A 84 17.24 10.74 4.18
N GLU A 85 17.68 9.94 5.15
CA GLU A 85 19.03 10.09 5.71
C GLU A 85 19.99 9.76 4.56
N TYR A 86 20.55 10.78 3.93
CA TYR A 86 21.50 10.62 2.83
C TYR A 86 22.85 10.18 3.43
N LEU A 87 22.95 8.91 3.83
CA LEU A 87 24.25 8.31 4.12
C LEU A 87 25.01 8.16 2.80
N GLU A 88 26.18 8.81 2.75
CA GLU A 88 27.14 8.82 1.65
C GLU A 88 27.38 7.42 1.06
N ARG A 89 27.27 7.29 -0.27
CA ARG A 89 28.10 6.34 -1.02
C ARG A 89 28.58 6.98 -2.31
N LYS A 90 29.90 6.95 -2.44
CA LYS A 90 30.69 7.36 -3.59
C LYS A 90 30.17 6.72 -4.88
N ASP A 91 30.17 7.55 -5.91
CA ASP A 91 29.94 7.21 -7.31
C ASP A 91 30.83 6.06 -7.77
N SER A 92 30.22 5.16 -8.54
CA SER A 92 30.90 4.48 -9.64
C SER A 92 29.91 4.45 -10.81
N ALA A 93 30.15 5.34 -11.76
CA ALA A 93 29.44 5.44 -13.02
C ALA A 93 29.63 4.19 -13.89
N GLN A 94 28.58 3.78 -14.60
CA GLN A 94 28.68 3.22 -15.95
C GLN A 94 27.35 3.42 -16.67
N LEU A 95 27.42 4.18 -17.77
CA LEU A 95 26.39 4.35 -18.78
C LEU A 95 26.19 3.04 -19.54
N ASP A 96 24.95 2.75 -19.95
CA ASP A 96 24.71 2.20 -21.29
C ASP A 96 23.30 2.59 -21.77
N SER A 97 23.28 3.12 -22.99
CA SER A 97 22.11 3.45 -23.79
C SER A 97 21.59 2.23 -24.54
N GLU A 98 20.27 2.10 -24.78
CA GLU A 98 19.71 1.66 -26.08
C GLU A 98 18.16 1.57 -26.12
N HIS A 99 17.63 1.29 -27.32
CA HIS A 99 16.45 1.82 -28.00
C HIS A 99 15.03 1.32 -27.59
N LYS A 100 14.04 2.20 -27.81
CA LYS A 100 12.57 1.94 -27.78
C LYS A 100 12.06 1.23 -29.04
N VAL A 101 11.14 0.28 -28.87
CA VAL A 101 10.15 -0.10 -29.89
C VAL A 101 8.76 -0.14 -29.24
N GLU A 102 7.85 0.69 -29.75
CA GLU A 102 6.44 0.75 -29.36
C GLU A 102 5.61 -0.33 -30.06
N THR A 103 4.69 -0.98 -29.34
CA THR A 103 3.51 -1.63 -29.94
C THR A 103 2.28 -1.42 -29.05
N LYS A 104 1.16 -1.02 -29.68
CA LYS A 104 -0.13 -0.67 -29.05
C LYS A 104 -0.88 -1.93 -28.57
N PRO A 105 -1.63 -1.89 -27.44
CA PRO A 105 -2.60 -2.94 -27.12
C PRO A 105 -3.98 -2.68 -27.77
N PRO A 106 -4.81 -3.72 -27.96
CA PRO A 106 -6.14 -3.61 -28.56
C PRO A 106 -7.18 -3.10 -27.55
N GLU A 107 -8.28 -2.59 -28.10
CA GLU A 107 -9.44 -2.03 -27.40
C GLU A 107 -10.25 -3.13 -26.68
N GLU A 108 -10.57 -2.94 -25.40
CA GLU A 108 -11.45 -3.83 -24.61
C GLU A 108 -12.86 -3.22 -24.51
N GLU A 109 -13.89 -4.04 -24.79
CA GLU A 109 -15.32 -3.66 -24.80
C GLU A 109 -15.90 -3.34 -23.40
N PRO A 110 -17.02 -2.58 -23.32
CA PRO A 110 -17.46 -1.89 -22.09
C PRO A 110 -18.06 -2.78 -21.00
N TRP A 111 -18.18 -4.09 -21.24
CA TRP A 111 -18.78 -5.06 -20.32
C TRP A 111 -17.84 -6.25 -20.22
N GLY A 112 -16.89 -6.14 -19.28
CA GLY A 112 -15.86 -7.15 -19.07
C GLY A 112 -16.43 -8.54 -18.79
N ASP A 113 -15.64 -9.55 -19.15
CA ASP A 113 -15.96 -10.96 -19.01
C ASP A 113 -16.55 -11.32 -17.64
N GLU A 114 -17.46 -12.30 -17.64
CA GLU A 114 -17.97 -12.91 -16.42
C GLU A 114 -16.80 -13.41 -15.54
N ILE A 115 -16.98 -13.41 -14.21
CA ILE A 115 -15.92 -13.96 -13.34
C ILE A 115 -15.88 -15.46 -13.65
N PRO A 116 -14.79 -16.00 -14.20
CA PRO A 116 -14.63 -17.43 -14.12
C PRO A 116 -14.49 -17.83 -12.66
N ASP A 117 -15.13 -18.95 -12.29
CA ASP A 117 -14.99 -19.54 -10.97
C ASP A 117 -13.50 -19.64 -10.59
N PHE A 118 -13.23 -19.67 -9.29
CA PHE A 118 -11.90 -19.56 -8.66
C PHE A 118 -10.79 -20.49 -9.22
N ASP A 119 -11.12 -21.37 -10.16
CA ASP A 119 -10.29 -22.40 -10.78
C ASP A 119 -9.94 -22.20 -12.27
N ASP A 120 -10.19 -21.05 -12.91
CA ASP A 120 -9.70 -20.87 -14.30
C ASP A 120 -8.18 -20.59 -14.35
N VAL A 121 -7.50 -21.73 -14.37
CA VAL A 121 -6.18 -21.96 -14.94
C VAL A 121 -6.27 -21.87 -16.47
N GLU A 122 -5.26 -21.25 -17.06
CA GLU A 122 -4.88 -21.32 -18.49
C GLU A 122 -5.72 -20.54 -19.52
N ASN A 123 -5.25 -19.34 -19.87
CA ASN A 123 -4.56 -19.19 -21.16
C ASN A 123 -3.64 -17.95 -21.14
N ASP A 124 -2.37 -18.16 -20.85
CA ASP A 124 -1.30 -17.18 -21.11
C ASP A 124 0.01 -17.97 -21.34
N GLU A 125 -0.08 -19.00 -22.20
CA GLU A 125 1.10 -19.67 -22.76
C GLU A 125 1.73 -18.81 -23.85
N LYS A 126 2.46 -17.78 -23.44
CA LYS A 126 3.71 -17.34 -24.08
C LYS A 126 4.67 -16.83 -23.00
N ILE A 127 5.13 -17.72 -22.12
CA ILE A 127 6.33 -17.45 -21.34
C ILE A 127 7.51 -17.64 -22.28
N ALA A 128 7.93 -16.56 -22.94
CA ALA A 128 9.26 -16.48 -23.48
C ALA A 128 10.26 -16.61 -22.32
N HIS A 129 11.19 -17.56 -22.42
CA HIS A 129 12.37 -17.62 -21.56
C HIS A 129 13.24 -16.39 -21.84
N GLY A 130 12.91 -15.27 -21.20
CA GLY A 130 13.73 -14.07 -21.12
C GLY A 130 13.81 -13.67 -19.65
N ALA A 131 15.02 -13.61 -19.10
CA ALA A 131 15.25 -13.05 -17.78
C ALA A 131 14.99 -11.54 -17.83
N GLU A 132 13.72 -11.14 -17.73
CA GLU A 132 13.33 -9.74 -17.70
C GLU A 132 13.40 -9.23 -16.26
N SER A 133 14.39 -8.37 -16.05
CA SER A 133 14.56 -7.53 -14.87
C SER A 133 13.28 -6.73 -14.61
N ILE A 134 12.91 -6.65 -13.34
CA ILE A 134 11.75 -5.89 -12.90
C ILE A 134 12.11 -4.41 -13.04
N GLU A 135 11.52 -3.72 -14.01
CA GLU A 135 11.71 -2.29 -14.24
C GLU A 135 11.59 -1.50 -12.93
N GLU A 136 12.69 -0.81 -12.60
CA GLU A 136 12.73 0.23 -11.59
C GLU A 136 12.04 1.46 -12.18
N ASP A 137 11.09 2.03 -11.44
CA ASP A 137 10.50 3.32 -11.78
C ASP A 137 11.59 4.40 -11.59
N LEU A 138 12.44 4.58 -12.60
CA LEU A 138 13.46 5.61 -12.68
C LEU A 138 12.80 6.95 -13.03
N ASN A 139 12.37 7.68 -12.01
CA ASN A 139 12.22 9.13 -12.12
C ASN A 139 13.49 9.78 -11.56
N ASP A 140 14.47 9.92 -12.44
CA ASP A 140 15.61 10.81 -12.25
C ASP A 140 15.15 12.26 -12.39
N ASN A 141 15.45 13.07 -11.38
CA ASN A 141 15.62 14.49 -11.60
C ASN A 141 16.83 14.94 -10.80
N ASN A 142 17.89 15.28 -11.51
CA ASN A 142 19.14 15.83 -10.98
C ASN A 142 18.84 17.19 -10.34
N GLY A 143 18.86 17.24 -9.01
CA GLY A 143 18.72 18.44 -8.20
C GLY A 143 19.93 18.60 -7.28
N VAL A 144 20.51 19.80 -7.32
CA VAL A 144 21.77 20.26 -6.72
C VAL A 144 21.90 19.95 -5.22
N GLN A 145 23.13 19.62 -4.81
CA GLN A 145 23.55 19.44 -3.41
C GLN A 145 23.40 20.75 -2.62
N GLN A 146 22.54 20.75 -1.59
CA GLN A 146 22.63 21.66 -0.47
C GLN A 146 22.46 20.85 0.82
N GLU A 147 23.34 21.09 1.79
CA GLU A 147 23.26 20.58 3.15
C GLU A 147 21.97 21.11 3.80
N GLU A 148 20.87 20.37 3.71
CA GLU A 148 19.64 20.71 4.41
C GLU A 148 19.63 20.10 5.82
N THR A 149 19.43 20.97 6.80
CA THR A 149 19.09 20.65 8.19
C THR A 149 17.84 19.76 8.21
N GLU A 150 17.85 18.65 8.95
CA GLU A 150 16.72 17.72 9.04
C GLU A 150 15.42 18.46 9.43
N ALA A 151 14.25 18.05 8.90
CA ALA A 151 12.92 18.58 9.31
C ALA A 151 12.29 17.67 10.39
N PRO A 152 12.66 17.80 11.68
CA PRO A 152 12.26 16.88 12.73
C PRO A 152 10.74 16.87 12.94
N GLU A 153 10.06 17.99 12.71
CA GLU A 153 8.60 18.10 12.84
C GLU A 153 7.90 17.22 11.81
N TYR A 154 8.38 17.18 10.56
CA TYR A 154 7.80 16.33 9.52
C TYR A 154 8.02 14.85 9.83
N LYS A 155 9.23 14.47 10.25
CA LYS A 155 9.55 13.09 10.67
C LYS A 155 8.64 12.63 11.81
N ARG A 156 8.37 13.50 12.78
CA ARG A 156 7.49 13.22 13.93
C ARG A 156 6.04 12.94 13.54
N LEU A 157 5.54 13.50 12.44
CA LEU A 157 4.18 13.22 11.95
C LEU A 157 4.00 11.79 11.44
N ILE A 158 5.07 11.12 11.05
CA ILE A 158 5.01 9.85 10.34
C ILE A 158 4.78 8.70 11.34
N ALA A 159 3.50 8.41 11.60
CA ALA A 159 3.12 7.25 12.40
C ALA A 159 3.37 5.93 11.67
N ILE A 160 2.97 5.83 10.39
CA ILE A 160 3.20 4.61 9.59
C ILE A 160 4.26 4.88 8.53
N ARG A 161 5.48 4.40 8.76
CA ARG A 161 6.60 4.56 7.84
C ARG A 161 6.39 3.75 6.56
N ALA A 162 6.39 4.41 5.41
CA ALA A 162 6.40 3.74 4.12
C ALA A 162 7.83 3.35 3.73
N GLY A 163 8.05 2.07 3.45
CA GLY A 163 9.38 1.52 3.19
C GLY A 163 9.49 0.83 1.83
N LYS A 164 10.55 1.18 1.09
CA LYS A 164 11.09 0.38 -0.02
C LYS A 164 12.56 0.78 -0.20
N PRO A 165 13.51 0.04 0.38
CA PRO A 165 14.92 0.33 0.13
C PRO A 165 15.21 0.08 -1.35
N LYS A 166 15.99 0.98 -1.97
CA LYS A 166 16.40 0.83 -3.38
C LYS A 166 17.25 -0.43 -3.55
N GLY A 167 17.09 -1.14 -4.67
CA GLY A 167 17.88 -2.34 -4.99
C GLY A 167 17.61 -3.59 -4.13
N VAL A 168 16.56 -3.59 -3.31
CA VAL A 168 16.22 -4.71 -2.43
C VAL A 168 15.18 -5.62 -3.09
N SER A 169 15.42 -6.94 -3.04
CA SER A 169 14.53 -7.91 -3.67
C SER A 169 13.12 -7.86 -3.05
N LEU A 170 12.09 -8.25 -3.81
CA LEU A 170 10.71 -8.28 -3.28
C LEU A 170 10.56 -9.18 -2.05
N LYS A 171 11.35 -10.25 -1.95
CA LYS A 171 11.36 -11.11 -0.77
C LYS A 171 11.90 -10.37 0.46
N ASP A 172 12.93 -9.56 0.25
CA ASP A 172 13.57 -8.78 1.31
C ASP A 172 12.72 -7.58 1.74
N ILE A 173 11.98 -6.96 0.81
CA ILE A 173 11.01 -5.90 1.12
C ILE A 173 9.90 -6.42 2.05
N LEU A 174 9.45 -7.66 1.84
CA LEU A 174 8.43 -8.32 2.65
C LEU A 174 9.00 -9.06 3.88
N ARG A 175 10.30 -8.95 4.18
CA ARG A 175 10.81 -9.42 5.46
C ARG A 175 10.14 -8.62 6.57
N VAL A 176 9.51 -9.34 7.50
CA VAL A 176 8.90 -8.74 8.68
C VAL A 176 10.03 -8.23 9.58
N ASP A 177 10.03 -6.93 9.84
CA ASP A 177 10.93 -6.32 10.81
C ASP A 177 10.33 -6.48 12.22
N SER A 178 11.17 -6.75 13.21
CA SER A 178 10.73 -6.98 14.58
C SER A 178 10.39 -5.69 15.33
N GLU A 179 10.97 -4.55 14.93
CA GLU A 179 10.97 -3.34 15.77
C GLU A 179 9.81 -2.39 15.50
N HIS A 180 9.39 -2.22 14.23
CA HIS A 180 8.35 -1.26 13.86
C HIS A 180 7.42 -1.80 12.76
N VAL A 181 6.14 -1.47 12.88
CA VAL A 181 5.16 -1.70 11.80
C VAL A 181 5.46 -0.78 10.62
N LYS A 182 5.61 -1.35 9.43
CA LYS A 182 5.84 -0.60 8.20
C LYS A 182 4.71 -0.80 7.20
N ARG A 183 4.63 0.12 6.24
CA ARG A 183 3.78 0.00 5.07
C ARG A 183 4.60 -0.25 3.81
N VAL A 184 4.25 -1.28 3.06
CA VAL A 184 4.76 -1.50 1.70
C VAL A 184 3.66 -1.19 0.69
N SER A 185 4.00 -0.54 -0.42
CA SER A 185 3.06 -0.25 -1.51
C SER A 185 3.50 -0.89 -2.83
N LEU A 186 2.58 -1.62 -3.46
CA LEU A 186 2.79 -2.33 -4.72
C LEU A 186 1.71 -1.98 -5.74
N SER A 187 2.09 -1.82 -7.01
CA SER A 187 1.11 -1.77 -8.09
C SER A 187 0.45 -3.14 -8.29
N GLU A 188 -0.76 -3.16 -8.82
CA GLU A 188 -1.52 -4.39 -9.11
C GLU A 188 -0.71 -5.47 -9.88
N PRO A 189 0.16 -5.17 -10.88
CA PRO A 189 0.88 -6.20 -11.61
C PRO A 189 2.03 -6.77 -10.78
N LYS A 190 2.75 -5.90 -10.04
CA LYS A 190 3.82 -6.31 -9.12
C LYS A 190 3.25 -7.23 -8.03
N PHE A 191 2.07 -6.91 -7.51
CA PHE A 191 1.34 -7.77 -6.58
C PHE A 191 0.90 -9.10 -7.22
N LYS A 192 0.31 -9.09 -8.43
CA LYS A 192 -0.12 -10.32 -9.15
C LYS A 192 1.05 -11.30 -9.32
N LYS A 193 2.22 -10.82 -9.74
CA LYS A 193 3.44 -11.63 -9.88
C LYS A 193 3.87 -12.22 -8.54
N LEU A 194 3.85 -11.41 -7.48
CA LEU A 194 4.25 -11.84 -6.15
C LEU A 194 3.28 -12.85 -5.53
N ALA A 195 1.97 -12.65 -5.68
CA ALA A 195 0.94 -13.59 -5.22
C ALA A 195 1.06 -14.95 -5.92
N LYS A 196 1.43 -14.96 -7.21
CA LYS A 196 1.70 -16.21 -7.94
C LYS A 196 2.96 -16.91 -7.44
N LEU A 197 4.03 -16.18 -7.12
CA LEU A 197 5.33 -16.78 -6.78
C LEU A 197 5.48 -17.11 -5.28
N HIS A 198 5.10 -16.18 -4.40
CA HIS A 198 5.35 -16.22 -2.96
C HIS A 198 4.14 -15.75 -2.12
N PRO A 199 2.98 -16.42 -2.22
CA PRO A 199 1.77 -16.01 -1.50
C PRO A 199 1.92 -16.14 0.03
N ASP A 200 2.69 -17.11 0.50
CA ASP A 200 3.04 -17.33 1.90
C ASP A 200 3.78 -16.13 2.52
N LEU A 201 4.72 -15.52 1.77
CA LEU A 201 5.42 -14.32 2.20
C LEU A 201 4.47 -13.13 2.36
N ILE A 202 3.48 -13.00 1.47
CA ILE A 202 2.48 -11.93 1.56
C ILE A 202 1.63 -12.13 2.81
N VAL A 203 1.13 -13.34 3.03
CA VAL A 203 0.31 -13.63 4.21
C VAL A 203 1.09 -13.32 5.48
N ARG A 204 2.31 -13.86 5.61
CA ARG A 204 3.22 -13.60 6.74
C ARG A 204 3.46 -12.11 6.97
N PHE A 205 3.73 -11.35 5.90
CA PHE A 205 3.93 -9.91 5.99
C PHE A 205 2.68 -9.20 6.54
N THR A 206 1.51 -9.52 6.00
CA THR A 206 0.25 -8.85 6.37
C THR A 206 -0.26 -9.20 7.77
N GLU A 207 0.32 -10.19 8.46
CA GLU A 207 -0.02 -10.48 9.86
C GLU A 207 0.38 -9.32 10.78
N LYS A 208 1.52 -8.68 10.50
CA LYS A 208 2.10 -7.62 11.33
C LYS A 208 2.15 -6.26 10.63
N ASP A 209 2.49 -6.26 9.35
CA ASP A 209 2.74 -5.05 8.55
C ASP A 209 1.56 -4.71 7.63
N LEU A 210 1.54 -3.48 7.10
CA LEU A 210 0.49 -2.99 6.22
C LEU A 210 0.89 -3.10 4.75
N LEU A 211 0.08 -3.80 3.95
CA LEU A 211 0.27 -3.90 2.51
C LEU A 211 -0.78 -3.05 1.77
N ARG A 212 -0.29 -2.08 0.98
CA ARG A 212 -1.10 -1.25 0.09
C ARG A 212 -0.95 -1.68 -1.36
N ILE A 213 -2.07 -1.98 -2.01
CA ILE A 213 -2.14 -2.28 -3.45
C ILE A 213 -2.82 -1.11 -4.15
N TYR A 214 -2.30 -0.70 -5.31
CA TYR A 214 -2.87 0.42 -6.07
C TYR A 214 -2.93 0.12 -7.58
N PRO A 215 -3.86 0.78 -8.32
CA PRO A 215 -4.00 0.58 -9.76
C PRO A 215 -2.71 0.90 -10.52
N LYS A 216 -2.44 0.18 -11.61
CA LYS A 216 -1.29 0.47 -12.49
C LYS A 216 -1.46 1.82 -13.19
N GLY A 217 -0.35 2.52 -13.47
CA GLY A 217 -0.37 3.83 -14.12
C GLY A 217 -0.94 3.84 -15.54
N THR A 218 -0.98 2.69 -16.22
CA THR A 218 -1.58 2.56 -17.56
C THR A 218 -3.12 2.58 -17.55
N ARG A 219 -3.77 2.54 -16.38
CA ARG A 219 -5.22 2.76 -16.24
C ARG A 219 -5.56 4.25 -16.28
N LEU A 220 -5.32 4.87 -17.43
CA LEU A 220 -5.52 6.30 -17.66
C LEU A 220 -7.01 6.71 -17.55
N ASP A 221 -7.90 5.75 -17.80
CA ASP A 221 -9.36 5.86 -17.68
C ASP A 221 -9.86 5.76 -16.23
N SER A 222 -8.96 5.60 -15.26
CA SER A 222 -9.30 5.34 -13.86
C SER A 222 -10.08 4.04 -13.63
N SER A 223 -9.97 3.05 -14.51
CA SER A 223 -10.51 1.70 -14.28
C SER A 223 -9.92 1.07 -13.00
N ASN A 224 -10.61 0.08 -12.46
CA ASN A 224 -10.23 -0.61 -11.24
C ASN A 224 -9.89 -2.08 -11.50
N TYR A 225 -8.96 -2.65 -10.73
CA TYR A 225 -8.64 -4.08 -10.69
C TYR A 225 -9.55 -4.82 -9.71
N ASN A 226 -9.60 -6.15 -9.81
CA ASN A 226 -10.34 -6.98 -8.86
C ASN A 226 -9.69 -6.94 -7.45
N PRO A 227 -10.36 -6.35 -6.44
CA PRO A 227 -9.78 -6.18 -5.10
C PRO A 227 -9.64 -7.51 -4.34
N PHE A 228 -10.44 -8.53 -4.67
CA PHE A 228 -10.39 -9.83 -3.98
C PHE A 228 -9.04 -10.52 -4.11
N ARG A 229 -8.34 -10.34 -5.24
CA ARG A 229 -6.99 -10.88 -5.42
C ARG A 229 -6.05 -10.44 -4.29
N ALA A 230 -6.21 -9.23 -3.78
CA ALA A 230 -5.41 -8.68 -2.69
C ALA A 230 -5.94 -9.13 -1.31
N TRP A 231 -7.25 -9.05 -1.08
CA TRP A 231 -7.86 -9.45 0.20
C TRP A 231 -7.67 -10.93 0.52
N THR A 232 -7.67 -11.83 -0.47
CA THR A 232 -7.41 -13.27 -0.28
C THR A 232 -5.97 -13.59 0.10
N HIS A 233 -5.09 -12.58 0.12
CA HIS A 233 -3.71 -12.70 0.63
C HIS A 233 -3.48 -11.84 1.88
N GLY A 234 -4.54 -11.28 2.48
CA GLY A 234 -4.47 -10.52 3.71
C GLY A 234 -4.12 -9.04 3.57
N ALA A 235 -3.98 -8.51 2.34
CA ALA A 235 -3.68 -7.10 2.12
C ALA A 235 -4.80 -6.19 2.65
N GLN A 236 -4.44 -5.17 3.42
CA GLN A 236 -5.40 -4.33 4.15
C GLN A 236 -5.81 -3.10 3.34
N MET A 237 -4.85 -2.46 2.63
CA MET A 237 -5.05 -1.18 1.96
C MET A 237 -5.18 -1.37 0.44
N VAL A 238 -6.33 -1.87 -0.02
CA VAL A 238 -6.61 -2.11 -1.44
C VAL A 238 -7.22 -0.85 -2.04
N ALA A 239 -6.38 0.01 -2.62
CA ALA A 239 -6.79 1.31 -3.14
C ALA A 239 -7.56 1.16 -4.46
N ILE A 240 -8.67 1.90 -4.57
CA ILE A 240 -9.63 1.88 -5.68
C ILE A 240 -9.90 3.34 -6.09
N ASN A 241 -10.04 3.57 -7.39
CA ASN A 241 -10.49 4.83 -7.97
C ASN A 241 -11.99 5.02 -7.69
N MET A 242 -12.33 5.90 -6.75
CA MET A 242 -13.70 6.12 -6.27
C MET A 242 -14.56 7.00 -7.20
N GLN A 243 -13.93 7.73 -8.12
CA GLN A 243 -14.59 8.59 -9.10
C GLN A 243 -15.21 7.83 -10.28
N GLY A 244 -14.84 6.55 -10.44
CA GLY A 244 -15.29 5.70 -11.54
C GLY A 244 -16.61 5.00 -11.25
N TYR A 245 -16.89 3.99 -12.07
CA TYR A 245 -18.02 3.09 -11.90
C TYR A 245 -17.59 1.66 -12.29
N GLY A 246 -18.46 0.69 -12.01
CA GLY A 246 -18.29 -0.68 -12.48
C GLY A 246 -18.02 -1.70 -11.37
N ARG A 247 -17.90 -2.95 -11.80
CA ARG A 247 -17.97 -4.14 -10.94
C ARG A 247 -17.00 -4.09 -9.75
N HIS A 248 -15.74 -3.75 -10.00
CA HIS A 248 -14.71 -3.76 -8.95
C HIS A 248 -14.96 -2.71 -7.85
N LEU A 249 -15.51 -1.55 -8.21
CA LEU A 249 -15.92 -0.54 -7.23
C LEU A 249 -17.15 -1.00 -6.45
N TRP A 250 -18.12 -1.65 -7.11
CA TRP A 250 -19.28 -2.23 -6.41
C TRP A 250 -18.90 -3.34 -5.44
N LEU A 251 -17.92 -4.19 -5.80
CA LEU A 251 -17.36 -5.19 -4.88
C LEU A 251 -16.74 -4.53 -3.64
N ALA A 252 -16.00 -3.43 -3.82
CA ALA A 252 -15.47 -2.66 -2.70
C ALA A 252 -16.57 -2.07 -1.81
N HIS A 253 -17.59 -1.44 -2.40
CA HIS A 253 -18.75 -0.95 -1.64
C HIS A 253 -19.46 -2.08 -0.89
N GLY A 254 -19.67 -3.25 -1.52
CA GLY A 254 -20.28 -4.41 -0.89
C GLY A 254 -19.45 -4.96 0.26
N PHE A 255 -18.14 -5.14 0.07
CA PHE A 255 -17.23 -5.64 1.10
C PHE A 255 -17.24 -4.77 2.35
N PHE A 256 -17.18 -3.44 2.19
CA PHE A 256 -17.15 -2.50 3.31
C PHE A 256 -18.53 -2.19 3.91
N ARG A 257 -19.63 -2.76 3.41
CA ARG A 257 -20.92 -2.77 4.16
C ARG A 257 -20.85 -3.67 5.39
N ALA A 258 -19.91 -4.62 5.43
CA ALA A 258 -19.64 -5.40 6.64
C ALA A 258 -19.25 -4.49 7.81
N ASN A 259 -19.40 -5.01 9.03
CA ASN A 259 -19.08 -4.28 10.26
C ASN A 259 -19.75 -2.88 10.35
N GLY A 260 -21.02 -2.80 9.92
CA GLY A 260 -21.81 -1.58 10.01
C GLY A 260 -21.37 -0.46 9.06
N GLY A 261 -20.64 -0.75 7.98
CA GLY A 261 -20.23 0.29 7.03
C GLY A 261 -19.03 1.12 7.49
N CYS A 262 -18.35 0.73 8.57
CA CYS A 262 -17.42 1.60 9.28
C CYS A 262 -16.04 1.77 8.60
N GLY A 263 -15.79 1.06 7.48
CA GLY A 263 -14.52 1.08 6.74
C GLY A 263 -13.47 0.09 7.24
N TYR A 264 -13.69 -0.59 8.36
CA TYR A 264 -12.78 -1.60 8.92
C TYR A 264 -13.47 -2.96 9.02
N VAL A 265 -12.89 -3.97 8.37
CA VAL A 265 -13.37 -5.36 8.40
C VAL A 265 -12.28 -6.25 8.97
N LYS A 266 -12.59 -7.00 10.03
CA LYS A 266 -11.63 -7.92 10.65
C LYS A 266 -11.27 -9.02 9.66
N LYS A 267 -9.97 -9.25 9.45
CA LYS A 267 -9.49 -10.39 8.63
C LYS A 267 -9.95 -11.72 9.25
N PRO A 268 -10.18 -12.76 8.42
CA PRO A 268 -10.33 -14.13 8.90
C PRO A 268 -9.22 -14.53 9.86
N THR A 269 -9.56 -15.35 10.86
CA THR A 269 -8.64 -15.73 11.95
C THR A 269 -7.37 -16.43 11.48
N PHE A 270 -7.42 -17.15 10.35
CA PHE A 270 -6.26 -17.81 9.76
C PHE A 270 -5.22 -16.85 9.17
N PHE A 271 -5.54 -15.56 9.00
CA PHE A 271 -4.59 -14.49 8.68
C PHE A 271 -4.05 -13.75 9.91
N LEU A 272 -4.39 -14.22 11.13
CA LEU A 272 -4.05 -13.60 12.41
C LEU A 272 -3.26 -14.56 13.33
N SER A 273 -2.86 -15.74 12.83
CA SER A 273 -2.51 -16.93 13.63
C SER A 273 -1.27 -16.83 14.53
N SER A 274 -0.49 -15.76 14.49
CA SER A 274 0.59 -15.53 15.45
C SER A 274 0.11 -15.13 16.87
N ALA A 275 -1.20 -14.95 17.09
CA ALA A 275 -1.75 -14.57 18.41
C ALA A 275 -1.93 -15.73 19.40
N ASN A 276 -1.71 -17.01 19.02
CA ASN A 276 -2.07 -18.17 19.85
C ASN A 276 -0.96 -19.20 20.15
N ASP A 277 0.29 -19.03 19.67
CA ASP A 277 1.32 -20.06 19.90
C ASP A 277 2.47 -19.59 20.79
N ASN A 278 2.46 -20.11 22.02
CA ASN A 278 3.65 -20.32 22.82
C ASN A 278 4.62 -21.24 22.06
N GLY A 279 5.55 -20.67 21.28
CA GLY A 279 6.79 -21.35 20.88
C GLY A 279 6.77 -22.24 19.62
N GLY A 280 5.78 -22.13 18.73
CA GLY A 280 5.75 -22.86 17.46
C GLY A 280 6.16 -22.00 16.26
N GLY A 281 7.44 -22.03 15.86
CA GLY A 281 7.94 -21.29 14.69
C GLY A 281 7.35 -21.76 13.36
N ASP A 282 7.21 -20.84 12.39
CA ASP A 282 6.98 -20.96 10.94
C ASP A 282 5.93 -21.96 10.37
N GLN A 283 5.31 -22.83 11.17
CA GLN A 283 4.49 -23.95 10.68
C GLN A 283 2.98 -23.65 10.57
N ASN A 284 2.49 -22.53 11.11
CA ASN A 284 1.05 -22.21 11.16
C ASN A 284 0.59 -21.07 10.24
N ILE A 285 1.44 -20.63 9.30
CA ILE A 285 1.08 -19.57 8.34
C ILE A 285 0.13 -20.16 7.28
N PHE A 286 -1.02 -19.49 7.08
CA PHE A 286 -1.96 -19.87 6.03
C PHE A 286 -1.29 -19.77 4.65
N ASN A 287 -1.32 -20.87 3.90
CA ASN A 287 -0.80 -20.93 2.54
C ASN A 287 -1.96 -21.01 1.53
N PRO A 288 -2.20 -19.94 0.74
CA PRO A 288 -3.27 -19.91 -0.26
C PRO A 288 -3.16 -20.99 -1.35
N LYS A 289 -1.98 -21.56 -1.59
CA LYS A 289 -1.77 -22.63 -2.60
C LYS A 289 -2.09 -24.04 -2.09
N LYS A 290 -2.26 -24.22 -0.78
CA LYS A 290 -2.63 -25.53 -0.24
C LYS A 290 -4.13 -25.77 -0.42
N SER A 291 -4.51 -27.01 -0.66
CA SER A 291 -5.93 -27.41 -0.59
C SER A 291 -6.36 -27.40 0.88
N TRP A 292 -7.41 -26.64 1.17
CA TRP A 292 -8.00 -26.54 2.51
C TRP A 292 -9.40 -27.15 2.50
N PRO A 293 -9.83 -27.84 3.57
CA PRO A 293 -11.18 -28.36 3.66
C PRO A 293 -12.20 -27.21 3.59
N VAL A 294 -13.14 -27.33 2.67
CA VAL A 294 -14.20 -26.32 2.46
C VAL A 294 -15.08 -26.26 3.70
N LYS A 295 -15.09 -25.11 4.38
CA LYS A 295 -16.06 -24.82 5.43
C LYS A 295 -17.35 -24.33 4.79
N ARG A 296 -18.39 -25.16 4.81
CA ARG A 296 -19.72 -24.84 4.26
C ARG A 296 -20.57 -23.96 5.18
N THR A 297 -20.13 -23.74 6.42
CA THR A 297 -20.82 -22.95 7.43
C THR A 297 -19.85 -21.95 8.06
N LEU A 298 -20.19 -20.66 8.01
CA LEU A 298 -19.56 -19.63 8.81
C LEU A 298 -20.22 -19.70 10.21
N LYS A 299 -19.42 -19.94 11.26
CA LYS A 299 -19.89 -19.85 12.65
C LYS A 299 -19.92 -18.40 13.10
#